data_AF-A0A7Y4VGA4-F1
#
_entry.id   AF-A0A7Y4VGA4-F1
#
_cell.length_a   1.000
_cell.length_b   1.000
_cell.length_c   1.000
_cell.angle_alpha   90.00
_cell.angle_beta   90.00
_cell.angle_gamma   90.00
#
_symmetry.space_group_name_H-M   'P 1'
#
loop_
_entity.id
_entity.type
_entity.pdbx_description
1 polymer ?
#
loop_
_entity_poly.entity_id
_entity_poly.type
_entity_poly.pdbx_seq_one_letter_code
_entity_poly.pdbx_strand_id
1 'polypeptide(L)' 'MKKAAFLIALFFISSTAFSQIDFQKGSVAEVLAMAKAQNKLVMVDVMTDWCKWCIELDNKVYAKNDISDFANA' A
#
# COMPACT_ATOMS: atom_id res chain seq x y z
N MET A 1 -30.28 22.03 2.14
CA MET A 1 -29.21 22.23 1.13
C MET A 1 -27.87 22.66 1.76
N LYS A 2 -27.82 23.73 2.58
CA LYS A 2 -26.57 24.20 3.23
C LYS A 2 -25.88 23.15 4.13
N LYS A 3 -26.65 22.38 4.90
CA LYS A 3 -26.13 21.29 5.76
C LYS A 3 -25.58 20.10 4.97
N ALA A 4 -26.21 19.76 3.84
CA ALA A 4 -25.75 18.68 2.96
C ALA A 4 -24.46 19.07 2.24
N ALA A 5 -24.36 20.32 1.76
CA ALA A 5 -23.15 20.87 1.17
C ALA A 5 -21.97 20.88 2.18
N PHE A 6 -22.24 21.18 3.45
CA PHE A 6 -21.23 21.18 4.51
C PHE A 6 -20.73 19.76 4.85
N LEU A 7 -21.61 18.76 4.86
CA LEU A 7 -21.23 17.35 5.07
C LEU A 7 -20.42 16.77 3.89
N ILE A 8 -20.77 17.14 2.66
CA ILE A 8 -20.01 16.75 1.46
C ILE A 8 -18.62 17.38 1.47
N ALA A 9 -18.50 18.65 1.87
CA ALA A 9 -17.20 19.32 2.00
C ALA A 9 -16.30 18.67 3.08
N LEU A 10 -16.86 18.23 4.21
CA LEU A 10 -16.09 17.50 5.24
C LEU A 10 -15.55 16.15 4.74
N PHE A 11 -16.29 15.44 3.89
CA PHE A 11 -15.90 14.14 3.36
C PHE A 11 -14.70 14.23 2.38
N PHE A 12 -14.55 15.36 1.69
CA PHE A 12 -13.40 15.60 0.81
C PHE A 12 -12.12 15.97 1.57
N ILE A 13 -12.21 16.43 2.82
CA ILE A 13 -11.03 16.78 3.64
C ILE A 13 -10.36 15.52 4.21
N SER A 14 -11.08 14.39 4.32
CA SER A 14 -10.56 13.15 4.89
C SER A 14 -9.82 12.24 3.91
N SER A 15 -9.60 12.64 2.65
CA SER A 15 -8.79 11.88 1.70
C SER A 15 -7.29 12.10 1.94
N THR A 16 -6.81 11.87 3.15
CA THR A 16 -5.38 11.64 3.34
C THR A 16 -5.10 10.26 2.79
N ALA A 17 -4.36 10.17 1.68
CA ALA A 17 -3.91 8.92 1.13
C ALA A 17 -3.15 8.15 2.23
N PHE A 18 -3.71 7.01 2.64
CA PHE A 18 -3.03 6.14 3.59
C PHE A 18 -1.78 5.59 2.89
N SER A 19 -0.61 5.83 3.50
CA SER A 19 0.65 5.25 3.07
C SER A 19 0.58 3.74 3.24
N GLN A 20 0.50 3.00 2.13
CA GLN A 20 0.50 1.55 2.10
C GLN A 20 1.33 1.09 0.89
N ILE A 21 2.12 0.02 1.08
CA ILE A 21 2.80 -0.66 -0.02
C ILE A 21 1.75 -1.32 -0.93
N ASP A 22 1.84 -1.05 -2.23
CA ASP A 22 0.93 -1.59 -3.25
C ASP A 22 1.45 -2.93 -3.79
N PHE A 23 1.13 -4.00 -3.06
CA PHE A 23 1.48 -5.36 -3.49
C PHE A 23 0.68 -5.80 -4.71
N GLN A 24 1.41 -6.09 -5.79
CA GLN A 24 0.84 -6.59 -7.03
C GLN A 24 0.30 -8.01 -6.86
N LYS A 25 -0.90 -8.27 -7.39
CA LYS A 25 -1.57 -9.57 -7.31
C LYS A 25 -1.49 -10.30 -8.64
N GLY A 26 -1.35 -11.63 -8.59
CA GLY A 26 -1.29 -12.50 -9.75
C GLY A 26 -0.49 -13.76 -9.46
N SER A 27 -0.35 -14.60 -10.47
CA SER A 27 0.64 -15.68 -10.44
C SER A 27 2.06 -15.12 -10.42
N VAL A 28 3.00 -15.92 -9.93
CA VAL A 28 4.44 -15.55 -9.93
C VAL A 28 4.92 -15.20 -11.35
N ALA A 29 4.45 -15.93 -12.37
CA ALA A 29 4.82 -15.68 -13.76
C ALA A 29 4.32 -14.32 -14.27
N GLU A 30 3.07 -13.95 -13.94
CA GLU A 30 2.50 -12.65 -14.30
C GLU A 30 3.24 -11.50 -13.61
N VAL A 31 3.52 -11.62 -12.31
CA VAL A 31 4.26 -10.59 -11.56
C VAL A 31 5.68 -10.43 -12.08
N LEU A 32 6.38 -11.52 -12.41
CA LEU A 32 7.70 -11.46 -13.03
C LEU A 32 7.67 -10.81 -14.42
N ALA A 33 6.65 -11.09 -15.24
CA ALA A 33 6.49 -10.46 -16.53
C ALA A 33 6.22 -8.95 -16.40
N MET A 34 5.38 -8.54 -15.44
CA MET A 34 5.12 -7.13 -15.13
C MET A 34 6.39 -6.41 -14.67
N ALA A 35 7.12 -6.99 -13.72
CA ALA A 35 8.36 -6.41 -13.19
C ALA A 35 9.42 -6.26 -14.30
N LYS A 36 9.56 -7.26 -15.17
CA LYS A 36 10.45 -7.20 -16.33
C LYS A 36 10.05 -6.09 -17.31
N ALA A 37 8.76 -5.95 -17.61
CA ALA A 37 8.26 -4.90 -18.50
C ALA A 37 8.47 -3.48 -17.93
N GLN A 38 8.40 -3.34 -16.61
CA GLN A 38 8.60 -2.08 -15.90
C GLN A 38 10.07 -1.83 -15.51
N ASN A 39 10.99 -2.77 -15.82
CA ASN A 39 12.38 -2.75 -15.39
C ASN A 39 12.55 -2.56 -13.87
N LYS A 40 11.73 -3.26 -13.08
CA LYS A 40 11.73 -3.24 -11.61
C LYS A 40 12.16 -4.58 -11.02
N LEU A 41 12.68 -4.54 -9.80
CA LEU A 41 12.89 -5.74 -8.98
C LEU A 41 11.57 -6.21 -8.37
N VAL A 42 11.48 -7.51 -8.06
CA VAL A 42 10.35 -8.09 -7.33
C VAL A 42 10.74 -8.25 -5.86
N MET A 43 9.99 -7.59 -4.98
CA MET A 43 10.01 -7.85 -3.55
C MET A 43 8.95 -8.90 -3.21
N VAL A 44 9.34 -9.96 -2.51
CA VAL A 44 8.41 -11.00 -2.05
C VAL A 44 8.28 -10.88 -0.55
N ASP A 45 7.06 -10.62 -0.09
CA ASP A 45 6.71 -10.65 1.33
C ASP A 45 6.06 -12.00 1.67
N VAL A 46 6.63 -12.72 2.62
CA VAL A 46 6.15 -14.02 3.08
C VAL A 46 5.68 -13.86 4.51
N MET A 47 4.36 -13.78 4.68
CA MET A 47 3.74 -13.50 5.97
C MET A 47 2.66 -14.52 6.33
N THR A 48 2.33 -14.58 7.62
CA THR A 48 1.18 -15.31 8.14
C THR A 48 0.50 -14.45 9.23
N ASP A 49 -0.81 -14.60 9.40
CA ASP A 49 -1.59 -13.77 10.34
C ASP A 49 -1.16 -13.92 11.80
N TRP A 50 -0.51 -15.03 12.15
CA TRP A 50 -0.01 -15.31 13.51
C TRP A 50 1.47 -15.00 13.68
N CYS A 51 2.15 -14.54 12.62
CA CYS A 51 3.53 -14.12 12.68
C CYS A 51 3.64 -12.75 13.39
N LYS A 52 3.95 -12.78 14.69
CA LYS A 52 4.11 -11.56 15.50
C LYS A 52 5.09 -10.55 14.88
N TRP A 53 6.21 -11.02 14.33
CA TRP A 53 7.21 -10.14 13.73
C TRP A 53 6.74 -9.53 12.40
N CYS A 54 5.90 -10.22 11.65
CA CYS A 54 5.29 -9.71 10.43
C CYS A 54 4.32 -8.58 10.76
N ILE A 55 3.49 -8.76 11.79
CA ILE A 55 2.59 -7.71 12.30
C ILE A 55 3.39 -6.48 12.77
N GLU A 56 4.52 -6.68 13.43
CA GLU A 56 5.40 -5.58 13.87
C GLU A 56 6.06 -4.85 12.69
N LEU A 57 6.44 -5.58 11.63
CA LEU A 57 6.95 -5.01 10.39
C LEU A 57 5.90 -4.11 9.72
N ASP A 58 4.67 -4.60 9.59
CA ASP A 58 3.54 -3.82 9.04
C ASP A 58 3.32 -2.53 9.83
N ASN A 59 3.25 -2.65 11.15
CA ASN A 59 2.91 -1.53 12.04
C ASN A 59 4.02 -0.47 12.17
N LYS A 60 5.30 -0.87 12.04
CA LYS A 60 6.44 0.02 12.38
C LYS A 60 7.29 0.41 11.18
N VAL A 61 7.29 -0.37 10.11
CA VAL A 61 8.14 -0.14 8.95
C VAL A 61 7.28 0.16 7.73
N TYR A 62 6.38 -0.73 7.34
CA TYR A 62 5.55 -0.53 6.14
C TYR A 62 4.51 0.59 6.30
N ALA A 63 4.14 0.93 7.53
CA ALA A 63 3.30 2.09 7.83
C ALA A 63 3.99 3.46 7.63
N LYS A 64 5.31 3.49 7.36
CA LYS A 64 6.03 4.75 7.15
C LYS A 64 5.99 5.17 5.68
N ASN A 65 5.66 6.44 5.43
CA ASN A 65 5.54 7.00 4.09
C ASN A 65 6.82 6.86 3.25
N ASP A 66 7.99 7.08 3.84
CA ASP A 66 9.27 6.96 3.13
C ASP A 66 9.52 5.53 2.62
N ILE A 67 9.03 4.52 3.36
CA ILE A 67 9.10 3.12 2.96
C ILE A 67 8.07 2.80 1.87
N SER A 68 6.82 3.24 2.02
CA SER A 68 5.80 3.00 0.99
C SER A 68 6.14 3.70 -0.33
N ASP A 69 6.65 4.93 -0.26
CA ASP A 69 7.04 5.71 -1.42
C ASP A 69 8.21 5.05 -2.14
N PHE A 70 9.19 4.53 -1.39
CA PHE A 70 10.29 3.76 -1.98
C PHE A 70 9.82 2.45 -2.64
N ALA A 71 8.93 1.71 -1.97
CA ALA A 71 8.45 0.43 -2.49
C ALA A 71 7.53 0.57 -3.71
N ASN A 72 6.77 1.66 -3.79
CA ASN A 72 5.81 1.92 -4.86
C ASN A 72 6.42 2.66 -6.07
N ALA A 73 7.61 3.27 -5.91
CA ALA A 73 8.34 3.97 -6.98
C ALA A 73 8.60 3.07 -8.18
#